data_AF-F0WNS1-F1
#
_entry.id   AF-F0WNS1-F1
#
_cell.length_a   1.000
_cell.length_b   1.000
_cell.length_c   1.000
_cell.angle_alpha   90.00
_cell.angle_beta   90.00
_cell.angle_gamma   90.00
#
_symmetry.space_group_name_H-M   'P 1'
#
loop_
_entity.id
_entity.type
_entity.pdbx_description
1 polymer ?
#
loop_
_entity_poly.entity_id
_entity_poly.type
_entity_poly.pdbx_seq_one_letter_code
_entity_poly.pdbx_strand_id
1 'polypeptide(L)'
;MAYAISFVKSASQRIGEVEGHTFDPMFGMVHVDEKWSNDDTKKRVYYLLPDEEPPVRHLHTARFREKTMLLVAVARPNLFNVMRTFDDKLGLWPFLEEYVMQRASKNRTKGVILERKIEPVKREFYKPLLLTYVFPSIKEKWPVGEMMRPAFIQQDNATPHVLVSDPDIVHAGTEGNWNFRLVCQPARTPDFIILDLGYFAAIQSLQYEQNVFTSEMFIKAVAQSFKDFDSNKLDIIFLTLQQVMECVLICKGRNDYKLPHMTKGKHRRACKLPKFWICASKTYDEAAKLILSF
;
A
#
# COMPACT_ATOMS: atom_id res chain seq x y z
N MET A 1 10.53 4.79 -16.71
CA MET A 1 10.12 4.42 -18.07
C MET A 1 10.25 2.92 -18.32
N ALA A 2 11.46 2.32 -18.27
CA ALA A 2 11.64 0.86 -18.43
C ALA A 2 10.74 0.02 -17.49
N TYR A 3 10.66 0.41 -16.22
CA TYR A 3 9.77 -0.23 -15.26
C TYR A 3 8.26 -0.06 -15.58
N ALA A 4 7.86 1.08 -16.14
CA ALA A 4 6.46 1.31 -16.49
C ALA A 4 6.05 0.46 -17.72
N ILE A 5 6.93 0.38 -18.73
CA ILE A 5 6.64 -0.39 -19.94
C ILE A 5 6.65 -1.90 -19.69
N SER A 6 7.37 -2.39 -18.67
CA SER A 6 7.37 -3.83 -18.34
C SER A 6 6.01 -4.34 -17.88
N PHE A 7 5.11 -3.44 -17.48
CA PHE A 7 3.71 -3.78 -17.20
C PHE A 7 2.81 -3.70 -18.43
N VAL A 8 3.31 -3.32 -19.61
CA VAL A 8 2.52 -3.22 -20.84
C VAL A 8 2.84 -4.41 -21.74
N LYS A 9 1.81 -5.17 -22.13
CA LYS A 9 1.99 -6.31 -23.03
C LYS A 9 2.41 -5.84 -24.41
N SER A 10 3.42 -6.50 -24.98
CA SER A 10 3.95 -6.16 -26.31
C SER A 10 2.97 -6.44 -27.45
N ALA A 11 2.11 -7.46 -27.31
CA ALA A 11 1.06 -7.72 -28.27
C ALA A 11 -0.02 -6.62 -28.19
N SER A 12 -0.24 -5.90 -29.29
CA SER A 12 -1.39 -5.00 -29.41
C SER A 12 -2.69 -5.80 -29.53
N GLN A 13 -3.77 -5.22 -29.04
CA GLN A 13 -5.10 -5.79 -29.10
C GLN A 13 -6.08 -4.71 -29.57
N ARG A 14 -7.02 -5.12 -30.42
CA ARG A 14 -8.15 -4.27 -30.80
C ARG A 14 -9.24 -4.42 -29.74
N ILE A 15 -9.48 -3.36 -28.96
CA ILE A 15 -10.49 -3.34 -27.90
C ILE A 15 -11.57 -2.34 -28.32
N GLY A 16 -12.63 -2.86 -28.94
CA GLY A 16 -13.64 -2.03 -29.61
C GLY A 16 -13.04 -1.34 -30.85
N GLU A 17 -13.13 -0.02 -30.89
CA GLU A 17 -12.60 0.81 -31.99
C GLU A 17 -11.14 1.22 -31.82
N VAL A 18 -10.55 0.96 -30.64
CA VAL A 18 -9.19 1.41 -30.30
C VAL A 18 -8.21 0.24 -30.42
N GLU A 19 -7.15 0.43 -31.20
CA GLU A 19 -5.96 -0.43 -31.16
C GLU A 19 -5.00 0.09 -30.08
N GLY A 20 -4.57 -0.79 -29.19
CA GLY A 20 -3.70 -0.43 -28.08
C GLY A 20 -3.06 -1.63 -27.41
N HIS A 21 -2.19 -1.36 -26.45
CA HIS A 21 -1.53 -2.37 -25.64
C HIS A 21 -2.22 -2.45 -24.27
N THR A 22 -2.29 -3.65 -23.71
CA THR A 22 -2.95 -3.85 -22.42
C THR A 22 -1.93 -3.83 -21.29
N PHE A 23 -2.24 -3.09 -20.22
CA PHE A 23 -1.48 -3.24 -18.99
C PHE A 23 -1.73 -4.62 -18.36
N ASP A 24 -0.73 -5.14 -17.68
CA ASP A 24 -0.89 -6.28 -16.79
C ASP A 24 -1.93 -5.92 -15.73
N PRO A 25 -2.88 -6.82 -15.39
CA PRO A 25 -3.84 -6.56 -14.33
C PRO A 25 -3.22 -6.39 -12.93
N MET A 26 -1.94 -6.73 -12.72
CA MET A 26 -1.22 -6.63 -11.45
C MET A 26 -1.84 -7.47 -10.31
N PHE A 27 -2.52 -8.58 -10.64
CA PHE A 27 -3.03 -9.51 -9.62
C PHE A 27 -1.92 -10.30 -8.94
N GLY A 28 -0.80 -10.52 -9.64
CA GLY A 28 0.39 -11.16 -9.09
C GLY A 28 1.31 -10.20 -8.32
N MET A 29 0.81 -9.05 -7.86
CA MET A 29 1.63 -8.05 -7.16
C MET A 29 1.16 -7.80 -5.74
N VAL A 30 2.11 -7.80 -4.84
CA VAL A 30 1.99 -7.40 -3.43
C VAL A 30 2.79 -6.12 -3.24
N HIS A 31 2.19 -5.08 -2.68
CA HIS A 31 2.89 -3.87 -2.27
C HIS A 31 3.11 -3.89 -0.77
N VAL A 32 4.36 -3.65 -0.35
CA VAL A 32 4.77 -3.55 1.04
C VAL A 32 5.49 -2.23 1.24
N ASP A 33 5.09 -1.49 2.27
CA ASP A 33 5.71 -0.21 2.61
C ASP A 33 5.41 0.19 4.06
N GLU A 34 6.21 1.12 4.57
CA GLU A 34 6.09 1.68 5.91
C GLU A 34 5.56 3.11 5.89
N LYS A 35 4.72 3.43 6.87
CA LYS A 35 4.23 4.80 7.06
C LYS A 35 4.21 5.23 8.51
N TRP A 36 4.72 6.43 8.74
CA TRP A 36 4.40 7.21 9.94
C TRP A 36 2.95 7.68 9.86
N SER A 37 2.09 7.06 10.66
CA SER A 37 0.69 7.46 10.83
C SER A 37 0.56 8.34 12.07
N ASN A 38 -0.16 9.46 11.94
CA ASN A 38 -0.34 10.39 13.06
C ASN A 38 -1.58 10.01 13.85
N ASP A 39 -1.53 10.12 15.17
CA ASP A 39 -2.66 9.78 16.02
C ASP A 39 -3.83 10.79 15.85
N ASP A 40 -3.52 12.03 15.43
CA ASP A 40 -4.52 13.10 15.25
C ASP A 40 -4.13 14.14 14.16
N THR A 41 -5.14 14.85 13.68
CA THR A 41 -5.06 15.94 12.69
C THR A 41 -4.59 17.26 13.30
N LYS A 42 -4.04 18.18 12.48
CA LYS A 42 -3.65 19.53 12.95
C LYS A 42 -4.86 20.36 13.37
N LYS A 43 -5.94 20.25 12.62
CA LYS A 43 -7.21 20.96 12.83
C LYS A 43 -8.32 19.94 12.65
N ARG A 44 -9.27 19.92 13.57
CA ARG A 44 -10.45 19.07 13.51
C ARG A 44 -11.68 19.97 13.61
N VAL A 45 -12.62 19.77 12.70
CA VAL A 45 -13.87 20.52 12.65
C VAL A 45 -14.92 19.69 13.37
N TYR A 46 -15.62 20.31 14.31
CA TYR A 46 -16.72 19.70 15.05
C TYR A 46 -17.99 20.47 14.72
N TYR A 47 -19.06 19.75 14.43
CA TYR A 47 -20.41 20.30 14.42
C TYR A 47 -21.00 20.06 15.80
N LEU A 48 -21.44 21.13 16.45
CA LEU A 48 -21.98 21.09 17.81
C LEU A 48 -23.42 21.61 17.77
N LEU A 49 -24.27 21.02 18.61
CA LEU A 49 -25.58 21.62 18.89
C LEU A 49 -25.41 22.88 19.76
N PRO A 50 -26.40 23.80 19.79
CA PRO A 50 -26.29 25.06 20.54
C PRO A 50 -26.00 24.90 22.04
N ASP A 51 -26.34 23.75 22.60
CA ASP A 51 -26.20 23.37 24.01
C ASP A 51 -25.00 22.44 24.29
N GLU A 52 -24.23 22.04 23.27
CA GLU A 52 -23.05 21.20 23.44
C GLU A 52 -21.79 22.02 23.69
N GLU A 53 -21.02 21.62 24.71
CA GLU A 53 -19.70 22.21 24.94
C GLU A 53 -18.69 21.72 23.90
N PRO A 54 -17.85 22.62 23.35
CA PRO A 54 -16.81 22.23 22.42
C PRO A 54 -15.82 21.24 23.05
N PRO A 55 -15.44 20.16 22.35
CA PRO A 55 -14.45 19.23 22.86
C PRO A 55 -13.09 19.92 23.03
N VAL A 56 -12.55 19.84 24.24
CA VAL A 56 -11.25 20.44 24.57
C VAL A 56 -10.11 19.54 24.07
N ARG A 57 -9.21 20.11 23.26
CA ARG A 57 -8.00 19.43 22.78
C ARG A 57 -6.76 20.01 23.44
N HIS A 58 -6.11 19.23 24.29
CA HIS A 58 -4.84 19.60 24.91
C HIS A 58 -3.65 19.19 24.03
N LEU A 59 -3.45 19.90 22.91
CA LEU A 59 -2.29 19.71 22.04
C LEU A 59 -1.56 21.04 21.87
N HIS A 60 -0.45 21.22 22.59
CA HIS A 60 0.29 22.50 22.60
C HIS A 60 0.85 22.88 21.22
N THR A 61 1.37 21.93 20.44
CA THR A 61 1.81 22.18 19.05
C THR A 61 1.66 20.93 18.17
N ALA A 62 1.56 21.14 16.85
CA ALA A 62 1.50 20.05 15.87
C ALA A 62 2.77 19.17 15.82
N ARG A 63 3.87 19.59 16.47
CA ARG A 63 5.14 18.85 16.54
C ARG A 63 5.12 17.74 17.60
N PHE A 64 4.32 17.90 18.66
CA PHE A 64 4.17 16.90 19.74
C PHE A 64 3.08 15.87 19.46
N ARG A 65 2.61 15.78 18.21
CA ARG A 65 1.66 14.73 17.84
C ARG A 65 2.38 13.41 17.83
N GLU A 66 1.83 12.48 18.60
CA GLU A 66 2.30 11.12 18.57
C GLU A 66 2.09 10.54 17.18
N LYS A 67 3.03 9.69 16.79
CA LYS A 67 3.01 8.95 15.53
C LYS A 67 3.43 7.53 15.80
N THR A 68 2.83 6.61 15.05
CA THR A 68 3.21 5.21 15.07
C THR A 68 3.61 4.81 13.67
N MET A 69 4.72 4.10 13.53
CA MET A 69 5.08 3.52 12.23
C MET A 69 4.29 2.25 12.03
N LEU A 70 3.81 2.04 10.80
CA LEU A 70 3.03 0.90 10.39
C LEU A 70 3.69 0.26 9.17
N LEU A 71 3.89 -1.05 9.18
CA LEU A 71 4.18 -1.85 7.98
C LEU A 71 2.86 -2.34 7.42
N VAL A 72 2.62 -2.13 6.13
CA VAL A 72 1.37 -2.56 5.49
C VAL A 72 1.69 -3.37 4.24
N ALA A 73 0.98 -4.49 4.07
CA ALA A 73 1.01 -5.30 2.88
C ALA A 73 -0.39 -5.44 2.28
N VAL A 74 -0.51 -5.17 0.98
CA VAL A 74 -1.76 -5.28 0.23
C VAL A 74 -1.51 -5.80 -1.18
N ALA A 75 -2.51 -6.42 -1.77
CA ALA A 75 -2.50 -6.88 -3.16
C ALA A 75 -3.80 -6.51 -3.85
N ARG A 76 -3.83 -6.59 -5.18
CA ARG A 76 -5.03 -6.21 -5.93
C ARG A 76 -6.15 -7.23 -5.70
N PRO A 77 -7.35 -6.81 -5.28
CA PRO A 77 -8.47 -7.73 -5.14
C PRO A 77 -8.93 -8.19 -6.53
N ASN A 78 -9.19 -9.49 -6.70
CA ASN A 78 -9.79 -9.99 -7.92
C ASN A 78 -11.33 -9.91 -7.85
N LEU A 79 -11.86 -8.69 -8.05
CA LEU A 79 -13.30 -8.41 -8.01
C LEU A 79 -14.09 -9.06 -9.17
N PHE A 80 -13.39 -9.56 -10.19
CA PHE A 80 -13.97 -10.27 -11.33
C PHE A 80 -14.18 -11.76 -11.05
N ASN A 81 -13.60 -12.28 -9.96
CA ASN A 81 -13.85 -13.63 -9.50
C ASN A 81 -15.17 -13.66 -8.70
N VAL A 82 -16.15 -14.42 -9.20
CA VAL A 82 -17.48 -14.58 -8.57
C VAL A 82 -17.37 -15.11 -7.14
N MET A 83 -16.38 -15.97 -6.87
CA MET A 83 -16.19 -16.56 -5.54
C MET A 83 -15.50 -15.62 -4.55
N ARG A 84 -14.91 -14.50 -5.02
CA ARG A 84 -14.17 -13.50 -4.20
C ARG A 84 -13.25 -14.14 -3.14
N THR A 85 -12.50 -15.15 -3.53
CA THR A 85 -11.70 -15.99 -2.62
C THR A 85 -10.48 -15.29 -2.03
N PHE A 86 -10.19 -14.06 -2.45
CA PHE A 86 -9.02 -13.30 -2.02
C PHE A 86 -9.43 -11.92 -1.55
N ASP A 87 -9.15 -11.65 -0.27
CA ASP A 87 -9.20 -10.31 0.30
C ASP A 87 -7.90 -9.58 -0.07
N ASP A 88 -8.01 -8.30 -0.43
CA ASP A 88 -6.85 -7.49 -0.82
C ASP A 88 -5.86 -7.20 0.31
N LYS A 89 -6.31 -7.45 1.54
CA LYS A 89 -5.67 -7.08 2.79
C LYS A 89 -4.81 -8.21 3.32
N LEU A 90 -3.51 -8.11 3.07
CA LEU A 90 -2.55 -9.10 3.55
C LEU A 90 -2.22 -8.84 5.01
N GLY A 91 -1.79 -7.63 5.38
CA GLY A 91 -1.63 -7.30 6.78
C GLY A 91 -1.26 -5.86 7.08
N LEU A 92 -1.37 -5.52 8.35
CA LEU A 92 -0.98 -4.25 8.94
C LEU A 92 -0.33 -4.55 10.28
N TRP A 93 0.92 -4.13 10.45
CA TRP A 93 1.72 -4.40 11.63
C TRP A 93 2.29 -3.09 12.19
N PRO A 94 1.83 -2.63 13.36
CA PRO A 94 2.42 -1.48 14.01
C PRO A 94 3.78 -1.83 14.61
N PHE A 95 4.74 -0.89 14.55
CA PHE A 95 6.05 -1.07 15.16
C PHE A 95 6.00 -0.77 16.65
N LEU A 96 5.85 -1.83 17.46
CA LEU A 96 5.68 -1.77 18.90
C LEU A 96 6.70 -2.69 19.60
N GLU A 97 7.20 -2.25 20.75
CA GLU A 97 7.99 -3.07 21.68
C GLU A 97 7.16 -3.33 22.93
N GLU A 98 7.07 -4.57 23.35
CA GLU A 98 6.62 -4.88 24.70
C GLU A 98 7.69 -4.47 25.71
N TYR A 99 7.29 -3.74 26.75
CA TYR A 99 8.17 -3.36 27.85
C TYR A 99 7.43 -3.49 29.19
N VAL A 100 8.19 -3.83 30.23
CA VAL A 100 7.66 -3.92 31.59
C VAL A 100 7.72 -2.55 32.25
N MET A 101 6.59 -2.07 32.75
CA MET A 101 6.52 -0.81 33.50
C MET A 101 7.36 -0.88 34.78
N GLN A 102 8.44 -0.11 34.81
CA GLN A 102 9.40 -0.09 35.92
C GLN A 102 8.93 0.70 37.14
N ARG A 103 8.04 1.67 36.95
CA ARG A 103 7.55 2.58 38.01
C ARG A 103 6.02 2.61 38.02
N ALA A 104 5.41 2.59 39.19
CA ALA A 104 3.98 2.81 39.32
C ALA A 104 3.67 4.30 39.11
N SER A 105 2.56 4.60 38.46
CA SER A 105 2.02 5.95 38.29
C SER A 105 0.52 5.94 38.54
N LYS A 106 -0.08 7.13 38.70
CA LYS A 106 -1.52 7.28 38.98
C LYS A 106 -2.43 6.55 37.97
N ASN A 107 -1.96 6.38 36.72
CA ASN A 107 -2.74 5.75 35.64
C ASN A 107 -2.16 4.39 35.19
N ARG A 108 -1.08 3.88 35.80
CA ARG A 108 -0.39 2.65 35.34
C ARG A 108 0.31 1.91 36.48
N THR A 109 -0.01 0.63 36.65
CA THR A 109 0.58 -0.25 37.68
C THR A 109 1.98 -0.72 37.27
N LYS A 110 2.90 -0.81 38.24
CA LYS A 110 4.25 -1.37 38.04
C LYS A 110 4.15 -2.87 37.71
N GLY A 111 4.98 -3.35 36.79
CA GLY A 111 5.04 -4.77 36.40
C GLY A 111 4.08 -5.17 35.26
N VAL A 112 3.21 -4.27 34.81
CA VAL A 112 2.35 -4.51 33.64
C VAL A 112 3.21 -4.44 32.36
N ILE A 113 3.03 -5.42 31.47
CA ILE A 113 3.60 -5.41 30.12
C ILE A 113 2.76 -4.43 29.29
N LEU A 114 3.40 -3.42 28.73
CA LEU A 114 2.79 -2.43 27.85
C LEU A 114 3.56 -2.35 26.54
N GLU A 115 2.90 -1.87 25.50
CA GLU A 115 3.52 -1.61 24.21
C GLU A 115 4.02 -0.17 24.14
N ARG A 116 5.27 0.04 23.69
CA ARG A 116 5.80 1.36 23.32
C ARG A 116 6.11 1.41 21.82
N LYS A 117 5.96 2.58 21.23
CA LYS A 117 6.26 2.85 19.82
C LYS A 117 7.78 2.77 19.60
N ILE A 118 8.22 2.07 18.55
CA ILE A 118 9.63 2.03 18.13
C ILE A 118 9.80 2.80 16.84
N GLU A 119 10.93 3.47 16.69
CA GLU A 119 11.41 3.96 15.38
C GLU A 119 12.32 2.90 14.75
N PRO A 120 11.87 2.12 13.75
CA PRO A 120 12.74 1.22 13.01
C PRO A 120 13.70 2.02 12.12
N VAL A 121 14.91 2.26 12.63
CA VAL A 121 15.95 2.98 11.89
C VAL A 121 16.91 2.00 11.19
N LYS A 122 16.83 0.69 11.47
CA LYS A 122 17.86 -0.29 11.07
C LYS A 122 17.31 -1.46 10.26
N ARG A 123 18.10 -1.89 9.28
CA ARG A 123 17.89 -3.10 8.45
C ARG A 123 17.65 -4.36 9.27
N GLU A 124 18.26 -4.44 10.45
CA GLU A 124 18.14 -5.54 11.42
C GLU A 124 16.69 -5.77 11.88
N PHE A 125 15.83 -4.75 11.83
CA PHE A 125 14.42 -4.88 12.18
C PHE A 125 13.54 -5.20 10.98
N TYR A 126 13.87 -4.71 9.79
CA TYR A 126 13.01 -4.88 8.61
C TYR A 126 12.98 -6.34 8.10
N LYS A 127 14.14 -7.00 8.03
CA LYS A 127 14.21 -8.40 7.56
C LYS A 127 13.37 -9.36 8.42
N PRO A 128 13.49 -9.37 9.77
CA PRO A 128 12.61 -10.17 10.62
C PRO A 128 11.13 -9.88 10.39
N LEU A 129 10.73 -8.63 10.17
CA LEU A 129 9.32 -8.31 9.93
C LEU A 129 8.78 -8.96 8.66
N LEU A 130 9.56 -8.96 7.57
CA LEU A 130 9.18 -9.66 6.36
C LEU A 130 9.01 -11.15 6.61
N LEU A 131 9.97 -11.79 7.29
CA LEU A 131 10.00 -13.23 7.51
C LEU A 131 8.95 -13.70 8.53
N THR A 132 8.71 -12.94 9.59
CA THR A 132 7.81 -13.31 10.69
C THR A 132 6.36 -12.94 10.38
N TYR A 133 6.12 -11.86 9.64
CA TYR A 133 4.77 -11.34 9.44
C TYR A 133 4.34 -11.36 7.97
N VAL A 134 5.11 -10.73 7.07
CA VAL A 134 4.67 -10.52 5.68
C VAL A 134 4.57 -11.82 4.90
N PHE A 135 5.65 -12.60 4.80
CA PHE A 135 5.66 -13.85 4.04
C PHE A 135 4.64 -14.87 4.56
N PRO A 136 4.56 -15.15 5.88
CA PRO A 136 3.56 -16.06 6.41
C PRO A 136 2.13 -15.59 6.10
N SER A 137 1.84 -14.31 6.27
CA SER A 137 0.50 -13.77 6.01
C SER A 137 0.13 -13.81 4.54
N ILE A 138 1.10 -13.59 3.64
CA ILE A 138 0.89 -13.81 2.21
C ILE A 138 0.56 -15.27 1.95
N LYS A 139 1.37 -16.23 2.42
CA LYS A 139 1.11 -17.67 2.20
C LYS A 139 -0.24 -18.12 2.73
N GLU A 140 -0.68 -17.59 3.87
CA GLU A 140 -1.97 -17.91 4.48
C GLU A 140 -3.15 -17.44 3.61
N LYS A 141 -3.05 -16.23 3.05
CA LYS A 141 -4.17 -15.56 2.37
C LYS A 141 -4.14 -15.70 0.85
N TRP A 142 -2.98 -15.95 0.25
CA TRP A 142 -2.83 -15.99 -1.20
C TRP A 142 -3.63 -17.15 -1.80
N PRO A 143 -4.25 -16.98 -2.98
CA PRO A 143 -5.02 -18.04 -3.60
C PRO A 143 -4.17 -19.28 -3.86
N VAL A 144 -4.56 -20.42 -3.26
CA VAL A 144 -3.84 -21.70 -3.38
C VAL A 144 -3.67 -22.15 -4.85
N GLY A 145 -4.67 -21.87 -5.70
CA GLY A 145 -4.59 -22.15 -7.14
C GLY A 145 -3.51 -21.36 -7.90
N GLU A 146 -2.87 -20.38 -7.25
CA GLU A 146 -1.80 -19.55 -7.80
C GLU A 146 -0.42 -19.83 -7.22
N MET A 147 -0.25 -20.82 -6.33
CA MET A 147 1.03 -21.11 -5.63
C MET A 147 2.27 -21.15 -6.53
N MET A 148 2.17 -21.82 -7.68
CA MET A 148 3.28 -21.99 -8.62
C MET A 148 3.49 -20.79 -9.55
N ARG A 149 2.52 -19.86 -9.62
CA ARG A 149 2.63 -18.67 -10.45
C ARG A 149 3.53 -17.64 -9.75
N PRO A 150 4.39 -16.95 -10.50
CA PRO A 150 5.22 -15.91 -9.92
C PRO A 150 4.33 -14.78 -9.38
N ALA A 151 4.52 -14.45 -8.11
CA ALA A 151 3.97 -13.25 -7.49
C ALA A 151 5.12 -12.38 -6.96
N PHE A 152 5.01 -11.07 -7.17
CA PHE A 152 6.07 -10.12 -6.92
C PHE A 152 5.72 -9.28 -5.69
N ILE A 153 6.59 -9.30 -4.69
CA ILE A 153 6.50 -8.48 -3.48
C ILE A 153 7.34 -7.25 -3.73
N GLN A 154 6.68 -6.13 -4.03
CA GLN A 154 7.34 -4.85 -4.27
C GLN A 154 7.61 -4.13 -2.96
N GLN A 155 8.87 -3.71 -2.81
CA GLN A 155 9.31 -2.78 -1.77
C GLN A 155 10.02 -1.57 -2.41
N ASP A 156 10.20 -0.55 -1.58
CA ASP A 156 10.94 0.66 -1.87
C ASP A 156 12.49 0.44 -1.79
N ASN A 157 13.32 1.45 -2.08
CA ASN A 157 14.79 1.34 -2.04
C ASN A 157 15.42 2.01 -0.81
N ALA A 158 14.68 2.15 0.28
CA ALA A 158 15.20 2.71 1.52
C ALA A 158 16.39 1.89 2.03
N THR A 159 17.35 2.58 2.65
CA THR A 159 18.58 1.96 3.17
C THR A 159 18.34 0.73 4.07
N PRO A 160 17.29 0.68 4.91
CA PRO A 160 16.98 -0.50 5.71
C PRO A 160 16.52 -1.72 4.92
N HIS A 161 16.10 -1.58 3.66
CA HIS A 161 15.47 -2.67 2.93
C HIS A 161 16.46 -3.77 2.55
N VAL A 162 15.95 -5.01 2.49
CA VAL A 162 16.75 -6.20 2.20
C VAL A 162 17.04 -6.30 0.71
N LEU A 163 18.15 -6.96 0.36
CA LEU A 163 18.45 -7.26 -1.04
C LEU A 163 17.47 -8.32 -1.55
N VAL A 164 17.06 -8.19 -2.81
CA VAL A 164 16.18 -9.18 -3.47
C VAL A 164 16.79 -10.58 -3.55
N SER A 165 18.13 -10.67 -3.49
CA SER A 165 18.90 -11.91 -3.50
C SER A 165 19.26 -12.42 -2.10
N ASP A 166 18.71 -11.83 -1.03
CA ASP A 166 18.95 -12.30 0.33
C ASP A 166 18.47 -13.77 0.47
N PRO A 167 19.33 -14.71 0.91
CA PRO A 167 19.00 -16.13 0.93
C PRO A 167 17.76 -16.49 1.74
N ASP A 168 17.54 -15.81 2.87
CA ASP A 168 16.40 -16.11 3.75
C ASP A 168 15.10 -15.61 3.12
N ILE A 169 15.16 -14.49 2.41
CA ILE A 169 14.01 -13.95 1.66
C ILE A 169 13.66 -14.85 0.47
N VAL A 170 14.67 -15.30 -0.29
CA VAL A 170 14.46 -16.23 -1.40
C VAL A 170 13.90 -17.56 -0.89
N HIS A 171 14.43 -18.07 0.22
CA HIS A 171 13.91 -19.28 0.86
C HIS A 171 12.46 -19.08 1.32
N ALA A 172 12.16 -18.01 2.06
CA ALA A 172 10.79 -17.72 2.51
C ALA A 172 9.79 -17.61 1.35
N GLY A 173 10.21 -17.05 0.21
CA GLY A 173 9.35 -16.93 -0.97
C GLY A 173 9.15 -18.22 -1.78
N THR A 174 10.04 -19.20 -1.62
CA THR A 174 10.04 -20.46 -2.41
C THR A 174 9.71 -21.71 -1.61
N GLU A 175 9.79 -21.63 -0.29
CA GLU A 175 9.41 -22.70 0.62
C GLU A 175 7.94 -23.07 0.42
N GLY A 176 7.65 -24.36 0.29
CA GLY A 176 6.28 -24.88 0.23
C GLY A 176 5.60 -24.74 -1.13
N ASN A 177 6.37 -24.82 -2.24
CA ASN A 177 5.89 -24.66 -3.62
C ASN A 177 5.35 -23.25 -3.97
N TRP A 178 5.64 -22.27 -3.13
CA TRP A 178 5.36 -20.88 -3.43
C TRP A 178 6.40 -20.32 -4.42
N ASN A 179 6.04 -19.28 -5.16
CA ASN A 179 6.93 -18.58 -6.09
C ASN A 179 6.83 -17.06 -5.87
N PHE A 180 7.02 -16.63 -4.62
CA PHE A 180 7.08 -15.22 -4.27
C PHE A 180 8.48 -14.67 -4.49
N ARG A 181 8.57 -13.52 -5.16
CA ARG A 181 9.84 -12.86 -5.48
C ARG A 181 9.82 -11.44 -4.98
N LEU A 182 10.77 -11.10 -4.12
CA LEU A 182 10.96 -9.72 -3.72
C LEU A 182 11.52 -8.92 -4.90
N VAL A 183 10.95 -7.74 -5.14
CA VAL A 183 11.40 -6.81 -6.18
C VAL A 183 11.53 -5.41 -5.60
N CYS A 184 12.55 -4.70 -6.06
CA CYS A 184 12.74 -3.30 -5.73
C CYS A 184 12.10 -2.42 -6.80
N GLN A 185 11.42 -1.37 -6.37
CA GLN A 185 11.02 -0.30 -7.29
C GLN A 185 12.24 0.41 -7.90
N PRO A 186 12.11 1.10 -9.03
CA PRO A 186 13.17 1.99 -9.51
C PRO A 186 13.36 3.20 -8.59
N ALA A 187 14.59 3.70 -8.48
CA ALA A 187 14.91 4.83 -7.62
C ALA A 187 14.09 6.09 -7.96
N ARG A 188 13.66 6.82 -6.92
CA ARG A 188 12.92 8.11 -7.02
C ARG A 188 11.59 8.02 -7.79
N THR A 189 10.84 6.93 -7.60
CA THR A 189 9.50 6.76 -8.21
C THR A 189 8.40 6.55 -7.17
N PRO A 190 8.17 7.50 -6.24
CA PRO A 190 7.13 7.34 -5.21
C PRO A 190 5.74 7.12 -5.81
N ASP A 191 5.48 7.63 -7.01
CA ASP A 191 4.20 7.48 -7.71
C ASP A 191 3.92 6.02 -8.16
N PHE A 192 4.90 5.11 -8.04
CA PHE A 192 4.77 3.69 -8.37
C PHE A 192 4.46 2.77 -7.19
N ILE A 193 4.20 3.34 -6.01
CA ILE A 193 3.76 2.60 -4.82
C ILE A 193 2.27 2.89 -4.61
N ILE A 194 1.41 1.87 -4.69
CA ILE A 194 -0.03 2.07 -4.46
C ILE A 194 -0.31 2.59 -3.04
N LEU A 195 0.54 2.18 -2.09
CA LEU A 195 0.41 2.50 -0.68
C LEU A 195 0.51 4.01 -0.47
N ASP A 196 1.53 4.65 -1.06
CA ASP A 196 1.68 6.11 -1.05
C ASP A 196 0.74 6.84 -2.02
N LEU A 197 0.43 6.24 -3.19
CA LEU A 197 -0.40 6.86 -4.22
C LEU A 197 -1.83 7.19 -3.73
N GLY A 198 -2.35 6.42 -2.77
CA GLY A 198 -3.64 6.74 -2.18
C GLY A 198 -4.07 5.91 -0.99
N TYR A 199 -3.49 4.73 -0.76
CA TYR A 199 -3.97 3.83 0.29
C TYR A 199 -3.76 4.40 1.69
N PHE A 200 -2.54 4.84 2.01
CA PHE A 200 -2.22 5.39 3.33
C PHE A 200 -3.04 6.64 3.65
N ALA A 201 -3.21 7.53 2.67
CA ALA A 201 -4.04 8.71 2.83
C ALA A 201 -5.50 8.32 3.14
N ALA A 202 -6.02 7.28 2.50
CA ALA A 202 -7.39 6.84 2.70
C ALA A 202 -7.60 6.11 4.03
N ILE A 203 -6.69 5.23 4.45
CA ILE A 203 -6.74 4.61 5.79
C ILE A 203 -6.64 5.66 6.88
N GLN A 204 -5.73 6.62 6.73
CA GLN A 204 -5.58 7.70 7.70
C GLN A 204 -6.87 8.54 7.80
N SER A 205 -7.54 8.80 6.67
CA SER A 205 -8.83 9.49 6.67
C SER A 205 -9.89 8.74 7.47
N LEU A 206 -10.00 7.42 7.29
CA LEU A 206 -10.93 6.58 8.05
C LEU A 206 -10.59 6.57 9.55
N GLN A 207 -9.30 6.49 9.89
CA GLN A 207 -8.88 6.53 11.28
C GLN A 207 -9.27 7.85 11.97
N TYR A 208 -9.19 8.98 11.26
CA TYR A 208 -9.59 10.29 11.78
C TYR A 208 -11.09 10.46 11.98
N GLU A 209 -11.93 9.54 11.49
CA GLU A 209 -13.37 9.53 11.82
C GLU A 209 -13.60 9.00 13.26
N GLN A 210 -12.62 8.29 13.84
CA GLN A 210 -12.69 7.79 15.21
C GLN A 210 -12.06 8.77 16.21
N ASN A 211 -12.58 8.77 17.45
CA ASN A 211 -11.97 9.51 18.55
C ASN A 211 -10.94 8.63 19.26
N VAL A 212 -9.69 9.07 19.26
CA VAL A 212 -8.56 8.31 19.80
C VAL A 212 -7.85 9.15 20.86
N PHE A 213 -7.69 8.57 22.05
CA PHE A 213 -7.07 9.26 23.21
C PHE A 213 -5.85 8.52 23.78
N THR A 214 -5.58 7.30 23.29
CA THR A 214 -4.44 6.48 23.73
C THR A 214 -3.83 5.74 22.53
N SER A 215 -2.57 5.35 22.64
CA SER A 215 -1.89 4.54 21.63
C SER A 215 -2.62 3.23 21.31
N GLU A 216 -3.19 2.57 22.32
CA GLU A 216 -3.96 1.34 22.11
C GLU A 216 -5.23 1.58 21.30
N MET A 217 -5.96 2.67 21.60
CA MET A 217 -7.12 3.07 20.81
C MET A 217 -6.71 3.43 19.39
N PHE A 218 -5.54 4.06 19.22
CA PHE A 218 -5.01 4.41 17.91
C PHE A 218 -4.76 3.16 17.06
N ILE A 219 -4.03 2.19 17.61
CA ILE A 219 -3.72 0.93 16.92
C ILE A 219 -5.01 0.20 16.53
N LYS A 220 -5.98 0.12 17.45
CA LYS A 220 -7.31 -0.47 17.17
C LYS A 220 -8.04 0.28 16.06
N ALA A 221 -8.05 1.62 16.09
CA ALA A 221 -8.70 2.44 15.07
C ALA A 221 -8.06 2.26 13.69
N VAL A 222 -6.73 2.20 13.61
CA VAL A 222 -6.00 1.94 12.36
C VAL A 222 -6.28 0.52 11.85
N ALA A 223 -6.22 -0.49 12.71
CA ALA A 223 -6.51 -1.88 12.33
C ALA A 223 -7.96 -2.04 11.83
N GLN A 224 -8.91 -1.37 12.47
CA GLN A 224 -10.30 -1.32 12.05
C GLN A 224 -10.44 -0.58 10.70
N SER A 225 -9.76 0.55 10.53
CA SER A 225 -9.75 1.31 9.26
C SER A 225 -9.18 0.50 8.10
N PHE A 226 -8.14 -0.30 8.35
CA PHE A 226 -7.58 -1.24 7.38
C PHE A 226 -8.61 -2.30 7.00
N LYS A 227 -9.29 -2.91 7.97
CA LYS A 227 -10.34 -3.91 7.75
C LYS A 227 -11.55 -3.36 6.98
N ASP A 228 -11.99 -2.15 7.32
CA ASP A 228 -13.18 -1.51 6.75
C ASP A 228 -12.91 -0.85 5.38
N PHE A 229 -11.64 -0.77 4.97
CA PHE A 229 -11.30 -0.17 3.69
C PHE A 229 -11.94 -0.96 2.54
N ASP A 230 -12.72 -0.23 1.73
CA ASP A 230 -13.44 -0.79 0.57
C ASP A 230 -12.44 -1.29 -0.48
N SER A 231 -12.41 -2.61 -0.71
CA SER A 231 -11.55 -3.24 -1.72
C SER A 231 -11.77 -2.69 -3.14
N ASN A 232 -12.96 -2.16 -3.43
CA ASN A 232 -13.20 -1.47 -4.70
C ASN A 232 -12.42 -0.16 -4.81
N LYS A 233 -12.20 0.56 -3.70
CA LYS A 233 -11.33 1.74 -3.69
C LYS A 233 -9.88 1.33 -3.93
N LEU A 234 -9.44 0.19 -3.40
CA LEU A 234 -8.09 -0.31 -3.69
C LEU A 234 -7.91 -0.63 -5.17
N ASP A 235 -8.87 -1.33 -5.78
CA ASP A 235 -8.85 -1.64 -7.22
C ASP A 235 -8.75 -0.37 -8.08
N ILE A 236 -9.43 0.70 -7.68
CA ILE A 236 -9.34 2.02 -8.32
C ILE A 236 -7.92 2.61 -8.19
N ILE A 237 -7.23 2.42 -7.05
CA ILE A 237 -5.85 2.88 -6.87
C ILE A 237 -4.91 2.13 -7.82
N PHE A 238 -5.07 0.81 -7.99
CA PHE A 238 -4.30 0.04 -8.98
C PHE A 238 -4.51 0.55 -10.42
N LEU A 239 -5.75 0.86 -10.81
CA LEU A 239 -6.00 1.47 -12.11
C LEU A 239 -5.43 2.89 -12.22
N THR A 240 -5.29 3.61 -11.11
CA THR A 240 -4.58 4.90 -11.05
C THR A 240 -3.09 4.72 -11.27
N LEU A 241 -2.48 3.70 -10.68
CA LEU A 241 -1.08 3.37 -10.89
C LEU A 241 -0.79 3.08 -12.38
N GLN A 242 -1.63 2.31 -13.06
CA GLN A 242 -1.44 2.03 -14.49
C GLN A 242 -1.50 3.28 -15.37
N GLN A 243 -2.38 4.24 -15.03
CA GLN A 243 -2.44 5.51 -15.73
C GLN A 243 -1.23 6.40 -15.43
N VAL A 244 -0.78 6.41 -14.17
CA VAL A 244 0.45 7.09 -13.77
C VAL A 244 1.65 6.54 -14.56
N MET A 245 1.73 5.21 -14.71
CA MET A 245 2.73 4.57 -15.55
C MET A 245 2.63 5.04 -17.01
N GLU A 246 1.44 5.12 -17.59
CA GLU A 246 1.24 5.67 -18.95
C GLU A 246 1.69 7.13 -19.04
N CYS A 247 1.35 7.99 -18.06
CA CYS A 247 1.81 9.37 -18.01
C CYS A 247 3.35 9.46 -18.01
N VAL A 248 4.02 8.57 -17.27
CA VAL A 248 5.48 8.48 -17.25
C VAL A 248 6.03 8.04 -18.61
N LEU A 249 5.35 7.14 -19.34
CA LEU A 249 5.72 6.76 -20.71
C LEU A 249 5.59 7.97 -21.66
N ILE A 250 4.46 8.68 -21.61
CA ILE A 250 4.20 9.89 -22.41
C ILE A 250 5.25 10.98 -22.12
N CYS A 251 5.60 11.18 -20.86
CA CYS A 251 6.57 12.20 -20.45
C CYS A 251 8.03 11.74 -20.53
N LYS A 252 8.30 10.58 -21.14
CA LYS A 252 9.63 10.01 -21.36
C LYS A 252 10.45 9.83 -20.07
N GLY A 253 9.78 9.39 -19.00
CA GLY A 253 10.41 9.12 -17.69
C GLY A 253 10.41 10.31 -16.72
N ARG A 254 9.90 11.48 -17.10
CA ARG A 254 9.79 12.65 -16.23
C ARG A 254 8.59 12.56 -15.27
N ASN A 255 8.60 13.42 -14.25
CA ASN A 255 7.58 13.50 -13.19
C ASN A 255 6.75 14.80 -13.24
N ASP A 256 6.75 15.51 -14.36
CA ASP A 256 6.04 16.78 -14.56
C ASP A 256 4.59 16.60 -15.05
N TYR A 257 4.05 15.38 -14.94
CA TYR A 257 2.68 15.07 -15.32
C TYR A 257 1.70 15.41 -14.20
N LYS A 258 0.46 15.74 -14.59
CA LYS A 258 -0.65 15.87 -13.64
C LYS A 258 -1.26 14.50 -13.39
N LEU A 259 -1.62 14.21 -12.14
CA LEU A 259 -2.32 12.97 -11.83
C LEU A 259 -3.60 12.88 -12.65
N PRO A 260 -3.80 11.80 -13.42
CA PRO A 260 -4.93 11.66 -14.31
C PRO A 260 -6.23 11.50 -13.51
N HIS A 261 -7.10 12.51 -13.58
CA HIS A 261 -8.41 12.47 -12.93
C HIS A 261 -9.43 11.84 -13.87
N MET A 262 -9.75 10.56 -13.65
CA MET A 262 -10.83 9.88 -14.35
C MET A 262 -11.98 9.59 -13.40
N THR A 263 -13.21 9.70 -13.90
CA THR A 263 -14.46 9.44 -13.18
C THR A 263 -14.66 7.93 -12.90
N LYS A 264 -13.63 7.25 -12.38
CA LYS A 264 -13.58 5.80 -12.10
C LYS A 264 -14.73 5.38 -11.19
N GLY A 265 -15.12 6.24 -10.25
CA GLY A 265 -16.32 6.06 -9.44
C GLY A 265 -17.64 6.01 -10.25
N LYS A 266 -17.76 6.78 -11.34
CA LYS A 266 -18.91 6.73 -12.25
C LYS A 266 -18.89 5.46 -13.10
N HIS A 267 -17.74 5.07 -13.64
CA HIS A 267 -17.61 3.81 -14.39
C HIS A 267 -17.93 2.59 -13.51
N ARG A 268 -17.53 2.61 -12.23
CA ARG A 268 -17.89 1.57 -11.26
C ARG A 268 -19.39 1.52 -10.99
N ARG A 269 -20.06 2.66 -10.73
CA ARG A 269 -21.52 2.71 -10.53
C ARG A 269 -22.30 2.15 -11.73
N ALA A 270 -21.71 2.21 -12.92
CA ALA A 270 -22.25 1.61 -14.13
C ALA A 270 -21.79 0.15 -14.38
N CYS A 271 -21.08 -0.48 -13.44
CA CYS A 271 -20.46 -1.81 -13.57
C CYS A 271 -19.52 -1.95 -14.79
N LYS A 272 -18.85 -0.86 -15.17
CA LYS A 272 -17.95 -0.76 -16.34
C LYS A 272 -16.51 -0.41 -15.94
N LEU A 273 -16.10 -0.71 -14.70
CA LEU A 273 -14.71 -0.49 -14.30
C LEU A 273 -13.82 -1.52 -15.02
N PRO A 274 -12.80 -1.09 -15.77
CA PRO A 274 -12.01 -2.01 -16.57
C PRO A 274 -11.06 -2.82 -15.69
N LYS A 275 -10.75 -4.05 -16.11
CA LYS A 275 -9.78 -4.92 -15.44
C LYS A 275 -8.35 -4.37 -15.50
N PHE A 276 -8.03 -3.70 -16.60
CA PHE A 276 -6.72 -3.11 -16.86
C PHE A 276 -6.90 -1.85 -17.71
N TRP A 277 -5.89 -1.00 -17.70
CA TRP A 277 -5.80 0.17 -18.53
C TRP A 277 -5.27 -0.19 -19.93
N ILE A 278 -5.67 0.58 -20.93
CA ILE A 278 -5.21 0.41 -22.32
C ILE A 278 -4.24 1.54 -22.60
N CYS A 279 -2.98 1.18 -22.89
CA CYS A 279 -1.95 2.08 -23.36
C CYS A 279 -2.12 2.30 -24.87
N ALA A 280 -2.09 3.54 -25.33
CA ALA A 280 -2.13 3.80 -26.77
C ALA A 280 -0.90 3.22 -27.50
N SER A 281 -1.07 2.60 -28.68
CA SER A 281 0.05 1.99 -29.44
C SER A 281 1.17 2.97 -29.72
N LYS A 282 0.83 4.21 -30.10
CA LYS A 282 1.81 5.28 -30.28
C LYS A 282 2.68 5.51 -29.04
N THR A 283 2.07 5.55 -27.85
CA THR A 283 2.80 5.73 -26.58
C THR A 283 3.73 4.55 -26.30
N TYR A 284 3.25 3.32 -26.52
CA TYR A 284 4.05 2.12 -26.34
C TYR A 284 5.24 2.10 -27.29
N ASP A 285 5.01 2.32 -28.59
CA ASP A 285 6.04 2.26 -29.63
C ASP A 285 7.12 3.32 -29.42
N GLU A 286 6.74 4.55 -29.08
CA GLU A 286 7.68 5.63 -28.79
C GLU A 286 8.53 5.31 -27.55
N ALA A 287 7.92 4.80 -26.49
CA ALA A 287 8.64 4.43 -25.28
C ALA A 287 9.55 3.22 -25.50
N ALA A 288 9.10 2.21 -26.24
CA ALA A 288 9.88 1.02 -26.57
C ALA A 288 11.11 1.37 -27.41
N LYS A 289 10.94 2.21 -28.44
CA LYS A 289 12.06 2.72 -29.25
C LYS A 289 13.07 3.49 -28.40
N LEU A 290 12.59 4.35 -27.51
CA LEU A 290 13.47 5.14 -26.65
C LEU A 290 14.26 4.26 -25.70
N ILE A 291 13.65 3.22 -25.13
CA ILE A 291 14.35 2.28 -24.24
C ILE A 291 15.41 1.48 -25.00
N LEU A 292 15.12 1.04 -26.23
CA LEU A 292 16.09 0.30 -27.06
C LEU A 292 17.24 1.16 -27.57
N SER A 293 17.12 2.49 -27.50
CA SER A 293 18.17 3.43 -27.91
C SER A 293 19.22 3.73 -26.83
N PHE A 294 19.06 3.17 -25.63
CA PHE A 294 20.00 3.24 -24.50
C PHE A 294 20.48 1.84 -24.13
#